data_AF-A4BNT3-F1
#
_entry.id   AF-A4BNT3-F1
#
_cell.length_a   1.000
_cell.length_b   1.000
_cell.length_c   1.000
_cell.angle_alpha   90.00
_cell.angle_beta   90.00
_cell.angle_gamma   90.00
#
_symmetry.space_group_name_H-M   'P 1'
#
loop_
_entity.id
_entity.type
_entity.pdbx_description
1 polymer ?
#
loop_
_entity_poly.entity_id
_entity_poly.type
_entity_poly.pdbx_seq_one_letter_code
_entity_poly.pdbx_strand_id
1 'polypeptide(L)'
;MTAQVIPSVRNKRLIVMAAAETQNEFQIDTEQLYHEEVFTDRRVGSILRLTPVTSDGSRDTSRAVVFLGQTQVLTQAGALPINFEIKADSLKQALEQFEHGAEQAVDDTLEQIKQLQREAASSIVVPGGSGGAAGPGAAGPGALGSGLLGGGGVKSR
;
A
#
# COMPACT_ATOMS: atom_id res chain seq x y z
N MET A 1 32.52 -33.66 -42.45
CA MET A 1 32.04 -33.66 -41.06
C MET A 1 31.64 -32.25 -40.69
N THR A 2 30.35 -31.96 -40.69
CA THR A 2 29.73 -30.92 -39.85
C THR A 2 28.22 -31.12 -39.95
N ALA A 3 27.66 -31.82 -38.97
CA ALA A 3 26.24 -32.08 -38.86
C ALA A 3 25.51 -30.75 -38.57
N GLN A 4 24.59 -30.38 -39.44
CA GLN A 4 23.69 -29.25 -39.21
C GLN A 4 22.52 -29.76 -38.38
N VAL A 5 22.51 -29.40 -37.10
CA VAL A 5 21.41 -29.72 -36.17
C VAL A 5 20.20 -28.88 -36.58
N ILE A 6 19.18 -29.54 -37.12
CA ILE A 6 17.86 -28.97 -37.41
C ILE A 6 17.14 -28.75 -36.08
N PRO A 7 16.74 -27.52 -35.69
CA PRO A 7 15.89 -27.36 -34.51
C PRO A 7 14.48 -27.89 -34.81
N SER A 8 14.09 -28.90 -34.04
CA SER A 8 12.79 -29.59 -34.06
C SER A 8 11.61 -28.61 -33.87
N VAL A 9 10.65 -28.67 -34.78
CA VAL A 9 9.44 -27.82 -34.88
C VAL A 9 8.36 -28.26 -33.87
N ARG A 10 8.71 -28.42 -32.59
CA ARG A 10 7.76 -28.88 -31.57
C ARG A 10 7.97 -28.21 -30.21
N ASN A 11 7.95 -26.87 -30.17
CA ASN A 11 7.52 -26.09 -29.00
C ASN A 11 7.56 -24.56 -29.26
N LYS A 12 6.69 -24.07 -30.14
CA LYS A 12 6.47 -22.61 -30.31
C LYS A 12 5.11 -22.13 -29.82
N ARG A 13 4.33 -22.96 -29.13
CA ARG A 13 2.96 -22.63 -28.68
C ARG A 13 2.80 -22.27 -27.20
N LEU A 14 3.87 -22.29 -26.39
CA LEU A 14 3.75 -22.00 -24.95
C LEU A 14 4.42 -20.71 -24.47
N ILE A 15 5.13 -19.97 -25.33
CA ILE A 15 5.77 -18.68 -24.96
C ILE A 15 5.01 -17.47 -25.53
N VAL A 16 3.91 -17.70 -26.27
CA VAL A 16 3.09 -16.63 -26.86
C VAL A 16 1.83 -16.33 -26.02
N MET A 17 1.63 -17.02 -24.89
CA MET A 17 0.45 -16.85 -24.01
C MET A 17 0.72 -16.05 -22.72
N ALA A 18 1.86 -15.34 -22.63
CA ALA A 18 2.15 -14.37 -21.56
C ALA A 18 2.43 -12.96 -22.10
N ALA A 19 2.03 -12.70 -23.34
CA ALA A 19 1.92 -11.36 -23.92
C ALA A 19 0.55 -11.18 -24.60
N ALA A 20 -0.45 -11.96 -24.16
CA ALA A 20 -1.83 -11.74 -24.53
C ALA A 20 -2.35 -10.58 -23.68
N GLU A 21 -2.48 -9.44 -24.36
CA GLU A 21 -3.36 -8.32 -24.01
C GLU A 21 -2.90 -7.43 -22.84
N THR A 22 -1.70 -6.85 -22.95
CA THR A 22 -1.63 -5.41 -22.68
C THR A 22 -1.92 -4.72 -24.00
N GLN A 23 -3.20 -4.68 -24.38
CA GLN A 23 -3.62 -3.65 -25.32
C GLN A 23 -3.37 -2.33 -24.61
N ASN A 24 -2.31 -1.67 -25.06
CA ASN A 24 -1.95 -0.31 -24.76
C ASN A 24 -3.20 0.60 -24.87
N GLU A 25 -3.96 0.79 -23.80
CA GLU A 25 -4.88 1.93 -23.67
C GLU A 25 -4.05 3.18 -23.37
N PHE A 26 -3.29 3.64 -24.37
CA PHE A 26 -2.58 4.92 -24.34
C PHE A 26 -3.51 6.00 -24.89
N GLN A 27 -4.79 5.90 -24.55
CA GLN A 27 -5.83 6.83 -24.98
C GLN A 27 -5.99 7.88 -23.90
N ILE A 28 -5.77 9.15 -24.28
CA ILE A 28 -6.11 10.28 -23.43
C ILE A 28 -7.63 10.45 -23.48
N ASP A 29 -8.25 10.61 -22.31
CA ASP A 29 -9.64 11.04 -22.22
C ASP A 29 -9.74 12.51 -22.65
N THR A 30 -10.18 12.73 -23.89
CA THR A 30 -10.30 14.07 -24.48
C THR A 30 -11.42 14.90 -23.87
N GLU A 31 -12.32 14.30 -23.09
CA GLU A 31 -13.41 15.01 -22.39
C GLU A 31 -12.97 15.51 -21.01
N GLN A 32 -11.91 14.93 -20.42
CA GLN A 32 -11.43 15.25 -19.08
C GLN A 32 -10.06 15.95 -19.07
N LEU A 33 -9.82 16.85 -20.03
CA LEU A 33 -8.56 17.59 -20.10
C LEU A 33 -8.50 18.75 -19.10
N TYR A 34 -7.30 18.99 -18.58
CA TYR A 34 -6.95 20.13 -17.73
C TYR A 34 -5.63 20.76 -18.18
N HIS A 35 -5.56 22.09 -18.12
CA HIS A 35 -4.32 22.84 -18.15
C HIS A 35 -3.79 23.00 -16.73
N GLU A 36 -2.53 22.63 -16.52
CA GLU A 36 -1.86 22.65 -15.23
C GLU A 36 -0.94 23.88 -15.10
N GLU A 37 -1.10 24.66 -14.03
CA GLU A 37 -0.19 25.75 -13.67
C GLU A 37 0.33 25.59 -12.24
N VAL A 38 1.65 25.74 -12.06
CA VAL A 38 2.29 25.60 -10.75
C VAL A 38 2.74 26.98 -10.25
N PHE A 39 2.27 27.36 -9.06
CA PHE A 39 2.70 28.55 -8.32
C PHE A 39 3.51 28.09 -7.10
N THR A 40 4.74 28.55 -6.94
CA THR A 40 5.61 28.07 -5.85
C THR A 40 6.45 29.20 -5.26
N ASP A 41 6.69 29.14 -3.96
CA ASP A 41 7.67 29.98 -3.26
C ASP A 41 9.05 29.32 -3.13
N ARG A 42 9.20 28.08 -3.64
CA ARG A 42 10.39 27.22 -3.56
C ARG A 42 10.89 26.96 -2.14
N ARG A 43 10.05 27.14 -1.12
CA ARG A 43 10.43 26.98 0.28
C ARG A 43 9.36 26.24 1.08
N VAL A 44 8.15 26.77 1.13
CA VAL A 44 7.03 26.22 1.90
C VAL A 44 6.25 25.22 1.07
N GLY A 45 5.98 25.52 -0.21
CA GLY A 45 5.16 24.63 -1.02
C GLY A 45 4.82 25.19 -2.40
N SER A 46 3.83 24.53 -3.01
CA SER A 46 3.33 24.85 -4.34
C SER A 46 1.81 24.75 -4.37
N ILE A 47 1.17 25.55 -5.21
CA ILE A 47 -0.23 25.44 -5.58
C ILE A 47 -0.30 25.03 -7.05
N LEU A 48 -0.97 23.93 -7.34
CA LEU A 48 -1.31 23.49 -8.69
C LEU A 48 -2.72 23.98 -9.01
N ARG A 49 -2.86 24.84 -10.03
CA ARG A 49 -4.15 25.23 -10.59
C ARG A 49 -4.46 24.35 -11.79
N LEU A 50 -5.55 23.60 -11.69
CA LEU A 50 -6.10 22.78 -12.76
C LEU A 50 -7.25 23.54 -13.40
N THR A 51 -7.02 24.06 -14.61
CA THR A 51 -8.06 24.76 -15.38
C THR A 51 -8.63 23.78 -16.40
N PRO A 52 -9.92 23.41 -16.31
CA PRO A 52 -10.56 22.56 -17.30
C PRO A 52 -10.41 23.12 -18.71
N VAL A 53 -10.06 22.26 -19.67
CA VAL A 53 -9.98 22.62 -21.09
C VAL A 53 -10.72 21.61 -21.95
N THR A 54 -11.17 22.06 -23.11
CA THR A 54 -11.71 21.22 -24.18
C THR A 54 -10.58 20.60 -25.01
N SER A 55 -10.92 19.69 -25.92
CA SER A 55 -9.96 19.00 -26.79
C SER A 55 -9.20 19.93 -27.75
N ASP A 56 -9.71 21.14 -27.99
CA ASP A 56 -9.02 22.20 -28.75
C ASP A 56 -8.11 23.08 -27.88
N GLY A 57 -8.05 22.82 -26.56
CA GLY A 57 -7.23 23.56 -25.59
C GLY A 57 -7.86 24.86 -25.08
N SER A 58 -9.09 25.20 -25.49
CA SER A 58 -9.79 26.37 -24.95
C SER A 58 -10.35 26.09 -23.55
N ARG A 59 -10.57 27.15 -22.76
CA ARG A 59 -11.07 27.01 -21.38
C ARG A 59 -12.50 26.48 -21.39
N ASP A 60 -12.70 25.36 -20.71
CA ASP A 60 -14.04 24.81 -20.45
C ASP A 60 -14.65 25.51 -19.23
N THR A 61 -15.64 26.37 -19.48
CA THR A 61 -16.32 27.15 -18.44
C THR A 61 -17.45 26.40 -17.74
N SER A 62 -17.80 25.19 -18.22
CA SER A 62 -18.82 24.34 -17.59
C SER A 62 -18.30 23.65 -16.32
N ARG A 63 -16.97 23.50 -16.20
CA ARG A 63 -16.28 22.89 -15.06
C ARG A 63 -15.54 23.96 -14.24
N ALA A 64 -15.51 23.77 -12.93
CA ALA A 64 -14.80 24.66 -12.03
C ALA A 64 -13.27 24.48 -12.11
N VAL A 65 -12.54 25.56 -11.87
CA VAL A 65 -11.08 25.49 -11.66
C VAL A 65 -10.82 24.83 -10.32
N VAL A 66 -9.86 23.91 -10.28
CA VAL A 66 -9.45 23.22 -9.04
C VAL A 66 -8.09 23.72 -8.61
N PHE A 67 -7.91 23.93 -7.31
CA PHE A 67 -6.62 24.27 -6.70
C PHE A 67 -6.18 23.15 -5.79
N LEU A 68 -4.95 22.67 -5.98
CA LEU A 68 -4.32 21.67 -5.11
C LEU A 68 -3.10 22.29 -4.44
N GLY A 69 -3.04 22.18 -3.12
CA GLY A 69 -1.86 22.50 -2.32
C GLY A 69 -0.90 21.31 -2.27
N GLN A 70 0.39 21.60 -2.33
CA GLN A 70 1.47 20.65 -2.20
C GLN A 70 2.50 21.20 -1.22
N THR A 71 2.81 20.44 -0.18
CA THR A 71 3.88 20.75 0.77
C THR A 71 4.53 19.46 1.23
N GLN A 72 5.51 19.57 2.13
CA GLN A 72 6.19 18.43 2.71
C GLN A 72 6.52 18.70 4.17
N VAL A 73 6.36 17.68 5.00
CA VAL A 73 6.71 17.74 6.42
C VAL A 73 7.87 16.78 6.69
N LEU A 74 8.87 17.24 7.43
CA LEU A 74 9.99 16.39 7.84
C LEU A 74 9.57 15.54 9.04
N THR A 75 9.51 14.23 8.85
CA THR A 75 9.22 13.25 9.91
C THR A 75 10.48 12.47 10.28
N GLN A 76 10.42 11.66 11.33
CA GLN A 76 11.53 10.76 11.69
C GLN A 76 11.85 9.73 10.58
N ALA A 77 10.86 9.40 9.75
CA ALA A 77 11.01 8.46 8.63
C ALA A 77 11.45 9.15 7.32
N GLY A 78 11.69 10.47 7.34
CA GLY A 78 12.04 11.26 6.15
C GLY A 78 10.99 12.31 5.80
N ALA A 79 11.15 12.93 4.63
CA ALA A 79 10.20 13.92 4.11
C ALA A 79 8.91 13.23 3.67
N LEU A 80 7.78 13.65 4.24
CA LEU A 80 6.45 13.18 3.91
C LEU A 80 5.75 14.22 3.03
N PRO A 81 5.49 13.92 1.74
CA PRO A 81 4.72 14.82 0.88
C PRO A 81 3.27 14.87 1.33
N ILE A 82 2.71 16.07 1.37
CA ILE A 82 1.33 16.35 1.75
C ILE A 82 0.66 17.07 0.58
N ASN A 83 -0.40 16.46 0.06
CA ASN A 83 -1.21 16.98 -1.04
C ASN A 83 -2.63 17.18 -0.53
N PHE A 84 -3.23 18.32 -0.85
CA PHE A 84 -4.58 18.64 -0.39
C PHE A 84 -5.32 19.51 -1.40
N GLU A 85 -6.64 19.44 -1.37
CA GLU A 85 -7.48 20.31 -2.18
C GLU A 85 -7.73 21.63 -1.45
N ILE A 86 -7.65 22.74 -2.17
CA ILE A 86 -7.91 24.08 -1.64
C ILE A 86 -9.23 24.58 -2.21
N LYS A 87 -10.22 24.75 -1.32
CA LYS A 87 -11.54 25.31 -1.69
C LYS A 87 -11.40 26.82 -1.94
N ALA A 88 -11.21 27.19 -3.21
CA ALA A 88 -10.99 28.57 -3.63
C ALA A 88 -11.45 28.81 -5.08
N ASP A 89 -11.94 30.02 -5.36
CA ASP A 89 -12.34 30.45 -6.71
C ASP A 89 -11.26 31.26 -7.44
N SER A 90 -10.16 31.58 -6.74
CA SER A 90 -9.05 32.37 -7.28
C SER A 90 -7.73 32.00 -6.64
N LEU A 91 -6.63 32.32 -7.33
CA LEU A 91 -5.28 32.11 -6.78
C LEU A 91 -5.07 32.86 -5.46
N LYS A 92 -5.62 34.07 -5.33
CA LYS A 92 -5.51 34.87 -4.09
C LYS A 92 -6.16 34.14 -2.91
N GLN A 93 -7.39 33.67 -3.09
CA GLN A 93 -8.07 32.88 -2.06
C GLN A 93 -7.34 31.56 -1.79
N ALA A 94 -6.80 30.90 -2.83
CA ALA A 94 -6.05 29.67 -2.66
C ALA A 94 -4.79 29.89 -1.79
N LEU A 95 -4.09 31.02 -1.96
CA LEU A 95 -2.96 31.42 -1.12
C LEU A 95 -3.38 31.71 0.32
N GLU A 96 -4.50 32.41 0.52
CA GLU A 96 -5.05 32.71 1.85
C GLU A 96 -5.46 31.43 2.61
N GLN A 97 -5.97 30.42 1.89
CA GLN A 97 -6.45 29.16 2.48
C GLN A 97 -5.38 28.07 2.57
N PHE A 98 -4.18 28.29 2.01
CA PHE A 98 -3.15 27.28 1.90
C PHE A 98 -2.70 26.74 3.27
N GLU A 99 -2.42 27.64 4.21
CA GLU A 99 -1.93 27.28 5.55
C GLU A 99 -2.93 26.39 6.28
N HIS A 100 -4.20 26.77 6.28
CA HIS A 100 -5.27 26.00 6.91
C HIS A 100 -5.44 24.61 6.27
N GLY A 101 -5.42 24.53 4.93
CA GLY A 101 -5.51 23.25 4.23
C GLY A 101 -4.30 22.35 4.48
N ALA A 102 -3.11 22.92 4.61
CA ALA A 102 -1.89 22.18 4.93
C ALA A 102 -1.95 21.58 6.33
N GLU A 103 -2.38 22.34 7.34
CA GLU A 103 -2.53 21.85 8.72
C GLU A 103 -3.51 20.67 8.77
N GLN A 104 -4.68 20.81 8.17
CA GLN A 104 -5.68 19.74 8.10
C GLN A 104 -5.15 18.49 7.42
N ALA A 105 -4.48 18.65 6.29
CA ALA A 105 -3.94 17.54 5.53
C ALA A 105 -2.81 16.80 6.28
N VAL A 106 -2.01 17.53 7.06
CA VAL A 106 -1.00 16.93 7.95
C VAL A 106 -1.68 16.10 9.03
N ASP A 107 -2.69 16.65 9.71
CA ASP A 107 -3.42 15.93 10.76
C ASP A 107 -4.08 14.67 10.21
N ASP A 108 -4.80 14.76 9.10
CA ASP A 108 -5.44 13.64 8.42
C ASP A 108 -4.43 12.54 8.05
N THR A 109 -3.27 12.94 7.52
CA THR A 109 -2.21 11.99 7.14
C THR A 109 -1.62 11.30 8.37
N LEU A 110 -1.41 12.03 9.46
CA LEU A 110 -0.91 11.45 10.71
C LEU A 110 -1.92 10.49 11.35
N GLU A 111 -3.21 10.80 11.28
CA GLU A 111 -4.28 9.91 11.73
C GLU A 111 -4.32 8.62 10.92
N GLN A 112 -4.26 8.72 9.59
CA GLN A 112 -4.21 7.56 8.70
C GLN A 112 -2.99 6.67 8.99
N ILE A 113 -1.80 7.26 9.19
CA ILE A 113 -0.59 6.51 9.54
C ILE A 113 -0.77 5.77 10.89
N LYS A 114 -1.31 6.43 11.91
CA LYS A 114 -1.59 5.79 13.21
C LYS A 114 -2.55 4.62 13.07
N GLN A 115 -3.58 4.76 12.23
CA GLN A 115 -4.56 3.71 11.99
C GLN A 115 -3.92 2.50 11.31
N LEU A 116 -3.11 2.72 10.26
CA LEU A 116 -2.36 1.66 9.58
C LEU A 116 -1.39 0.93 10.52
N GLN A 117 -0.74 1.65 11.43
CA GLN A 117 0.13 1.04 12.45
C GLN A 117 -0.63 0.12 13.41
N ARG A 118 -1.86 0.50 13.81
CA ARG A 118 -2.72 -0.36 14.64
C ARG A 118 -3.14 -1.63 13.91
N GLU A 119 -3.53 -1.49 12.65
CA GLU A 119 -3.92 -2.62 11.80
C GLU A 119 -2.75 -3.61 11.65
N ALA A 120 -1.56 -3.10 11.34
CA ALA A 120 -0.34 -3.90 11.25
C ALA A 120 0.02 -4.60 12.58
N ALA A 121 -0.14 -3.93 13.73
CA ALA A 121 0.11 -4.51 15.04
C ALA A 121 -0.95 -5.56 15.45
N SER A 122 -2.21 -5.35 15.04
CA SER A 122 -3.32 -6.27 15.33
C SER A 122 -3.24 -7.57 14.53
N SER A 123 -2.64 -7.53 13.34
CA SER A 123 -2.49 -8.70 12.45
C SER A 123 -1.53 -9.78 12.99
N ILE A 124 -0.84 -9.55 14.12
CA ILE A 124 0.13 -10.50 14.70
C ILE A 124 -0.47 -11.32 15.86
N VAL A 125 -1.62 -10.91 16.42
CA VAL A 125 -2.26 -11.64 17.51
C VAL A 125 -3.35 -12.55 16.96
N VAL A 126 -2.98 -13.79 16.64
CA VAL A 126 -3.92 -14.92 16.61
C VAL A 126 -4.02 -15.46 18.04
N PRO A 127 -5.15 -15.29 18.78
CA PRO A 127 -5.36 -16.01 20.02
C PRO A 127 -5.76 -17.45 19.69
N GLY A 128 -4.75 -18.26 19.36
CA GLY A 128 -4.81 -19.72 19.43
C GLY A 128 -4.19 -20.21 20.73
N GLY A 129 -4.56 -19.58 21.86
CA GLY A 129 -4.11 -19.96 23.19
C GLY A 129 -5.27 -20.49 24.03
N SER A 130 -5.57 -21.78 23.90
CA SER A 130 -5.90 -22.58 25.09
C SER A 130 -4.56 -22.81 25.82
N GLY A 131 -4.22 -22.25 26.98
CA GLY A 131 -5.04 -21.96 28.15
C GLY A 131 -5.51 -23.30 28.74
N GLY A 132 -4.96 -23.90 29.79
CA GLY A 132 -3.89 -23.56 30.72
C GLY A 132 -3.73 -24.71 31.75
N ALA A 133 -3.05 -24.42 32.86
CA ALA A 133 -2.94 -25.18 34.12
C ALA A 133 -1.76 -26.17 34.31
N ALA A 134 -0.79 -25.69 35.11
CA ALA A 134 -0.16 -26.35 36.25
C ALA A 134 0.44 -27.77 36.09
N GLY A 135 1.78 -27.87 36.24
CA GLY A 135 2.34 -29.02 36.97
C GLY A 135 1.82 -28.98 38.42
N PRO A 136 1.59 -30.12 39.10
CA PRO A 136 2.66 -31.02 39.53
C PRO A 136 2.29 -32.51 39.45
N GLY A 137 3.26 -33.40 39.66
CA GLY A 137 2.96 -34.81 39.89
C GLY A 137 2.05 -34.99 41.12
N ALA A 138 0.99 -35.78 40.99
CA ALA A 138 0.44 -36.66 42.02
C ALA A 138 -0.86 -37.34 41.53
N ALA A 139 -0.85 -38.67 41.54
CA ALA A 139 -1.96 -39.58 41.86
C ALA A 139 -3.26 -39.54 41.02
N GLY A 140 -3.51 -40.62 40.27
CA GLY A 140 -4.85 -40.97 39.78
C GLY A 140 -4.86 -42.27 38.96
N PRO A 141 -5.56 -43.34 39.36
CA PRO A 141 -5.29 -44.71 38.93
C PRO A 141 -6.09 -45.11 37.69
N GLY A 142 -5.47 -45.93 36.84
CA GLY A 142 -6.21 -46.78 35.90
C GLY A 142 -6.25 -46.28 34.47
N ALA A 143 -5.20 -46.58 33.70
CA ALA A 143 -5.32 -46.89 32.28
C ALA A 143 -4.04 -47.60 31.81
N LEU A 144 -4.02 -48.91 32.04
CA LEU A 144 -3.77 -49.91 30.99
C LEU A 144 -2.62 -49.59 30.01
N GLY A 145 -1.39 -49.59 30.52
CA GLY A 145 -0.18 -49.80 29.72
C GLY A 145 0.34 -51.21 29.96
N SER A 146 -0.29 -52.19 29.32
CA SER A 146 0.12 -53.58 29.30
C SER A 146 1.51 -53.76 28.69
N GLY A 147 2.41 -54.38 29.45
CA GLY A 147 3.26 -55.44 28.91
C GLY A 147 4.66 -55.07 28.42
N LEU A 148 5.63 -55.75 29.03
CA LEU A 148 6.95 -56.11 28.51
C LEU A 148 8.01 -55.00 28.44
N LEU A 149 8.84 -54.96 29.49
CA LEU A 149 10.31 -54.78 29.50
C LEU A 149 10.70 -55.04 30.96
N GLY A 150 11.61 -55.90 31.38
CA GLY A 150 12.74 -56.58 30.76
C GLY A 150 13.57 -57.00 31.98
N GLY A 151 13.99 -58.26 32.04
CA GLY A 151 14.57 -58.87 33.25
C GLY A 151 15.90 -58.27 33.70
N GLY A 152 16.23 -58.49 34.97
CA GLY A 152 17.53 -58.19 35.56
C GLY A 152 17.53 -58.50 37.05
N GLY A 153 17.91 -59.74 37.40
CA GLY A 153 18.00 -60.17 38.79
C GLY A 153 19.20 -59.58 39.52
N VAL A 154 19.06 -59.29 40.81
CA VAL A 154 20.18 -59.20 41.75
C VAL A 154 19.76 -59.82 43.09
N LYS A 155 20.71 -60.55 43.65
CA LYS A 155 20.66 -61.53 44.74
C LYS A 155 20.60 -60.87 46.13
N SER A 156 19.97 -61.61 47.02
CA SER A 156 20.09 -61.66 48.48
C SER A 156 21.30 -60.98 49.13
N ARG A 157 21.03 -60.19 50.18
CA ARG A 157 21.50 -60.49 51.53
C ARG A 157 20.71 -59.73 52.58
#